data_AF-A0A513ZRY4-F1
#
_entry.id   AF-A0A513ZRY4-F1
#
_cell.length_a   1.000
_cell.length_b   1.000
_cell.length_c   1.000
_cell.angle_alpha   90.00
_cell.angle_beta   90.00
_cell.angle_gamma   90.00
#
_symmetry.space_group_name_H-M   'P 1'
#
loop_
_entity.id
_entity.type
_entity.pdbx_description
1 polymer ?
#
loop_
_entity_poly.entity_id
_entity_poly.type
_entity_poly.pdbx_seq_one_letter_code
_entity_poly.pdbx_strand_id
1 'polypeptide(L)' 'DPKELVKLIEILNPQNKAGRITIITRMGAENMRVKLPHLIRAVRGAGQVVTWVSDPMHGNTIKAPCGLKTRPFDA' A
#
# COMPACT_ATOMS: atom_id res chain seq x y z
N ASP A 1 -1.75 -6.28 -7.89
CA ASP A 1 -0.70 -6.36 -8.93
C ASP A 1 -0.24 -4.92 -9.31
N PRO A 2 1.03 -4.65 -9.67
CA PRO A 2 1.44 -3.30 -10.11
C PRO A 2 0.65 -2.75 -11.32
N LYS A 3 0.31 -3.58 -12.32
CA LYS A 3 -0.47 -3.16 -13.51
C LYS A 3 -1.91 -2.81 -13.13
N GLU A 4 -2.49 -3.62 -12.26
CA GLU A 4 -3.84 -3.39 -11.74
C GLU A 4 -3.93 -2.08 -10.95
N LEU A 5 -2.92 -1.77 -10.13
CA LEU A 5 -2.85 -0.51 -9.40
C LEU A 5 -2.86 0.70 -10.35
N VAL A 6 -2.04 0.66 -11.41
CA VAL A 6 -2.00 1.73 -12.42
C VAL A 6 -3.38 1.92 -13.05
N LYS A 7 -4.02 0.83 -13.49
CA LYS A 7 -5.36 0.86 -14.09
C LYS A 7 -6.40 1.44 -13.12
N LEU A 8 -6.32 1.09 -11.84
CA LEU A 8 -7.25 1.61 -10.83
C LEU A 8 -7.07 3.13 -10.63
N ILE A 9 -5.83 3.61 -10.63
CA ILE A 9 -5.54 5.05 -10.53
C ILE A 9 -6.06 5.81 -11.75
N GLU A 10 -5.95 5.25 -12.96
CA GLU A 10 -6.50 5.86 -14.19
C GLU A 10 -8.02 6.04 -14.08
N ILE A 11 -8.73 5.03 -13.56
CA ILE A 11 -10.18 5.08 -13.36
C ILE A 11 -10.57 6.13 -12.31
N LEU A 12 -9.83 6.20 -11.19
CA LEU A 12 -10.19 7.05 -10.05
C LEU A 12 -9.68 8.49 -10.15
N ASN A 13 -8.64 8.73 -10.94
CA ASN A 13 -7.99 10.03 -11.15
C ASN A 13 -7.61 10.25 -12.63
N PRO A 14 -8.59 10.28 -13.55
CA PRO A 14 -8.33 10.36 -14.99
C PRO A 14 -7.61 11.65 -15.41
N GLN A 15 -7.75 12.74 -14.64
CA GLN A 15 -7.03 14.00 -14.88
C GLN A 15 -5.67 14.07 -14.18
N ASN A 16 -5.23 13.00 -13.51
CA ASN A 16 -3.98 12.93 -12.76
C ASN A 16 -3.78 14.12 -11.78
N LYS A 17 -4.87 14.57 -11.14
CA LYS A 17 -4.86 15.73 -10.26
C LYS A 17 -4.08 15.41 -8.98
N ALA A 18 -3.03 16.20 -8.69
CA ALA A 18 -2.26 16.04 -7.46
C ALA A 18 -3.15 16.18 -6.21
N GLY A 19 -2.93 15.32 -5.22
CA GLY A 19 -3.72 15.27 -3.99
C GLY A 19 -5.09 14.57 -4.12
N ARG A 20 -5.50 14.11 -5.30
CA ARG A 20 -6.77 13.38 -5.48
C ARG A 20 -6.73 11.96 -4.93
N ILE A 21 -5.60 11.27 -5.06
CA ILE A 21 -5.44 9.86 -4.68
C ILE A 21 -4.38 9.74 -3.60
N THR A 22 -4.75 9.02 -2.55
CA THR A 22 -3.84 8.54 -1.51
C THR A 22 -3.84 7.02 -1.52
N ILE A 23 -2.67 6.41 -1.69
CA ILE A 23 -2.47 4.97 -1.61
C ILE A 23 -2.02 4.63 -0.20
N ILE A 24 -2.85 3.88 0.52
CA ILE A 24 -2.57 3.41 1.88
C ILE A 24 -2.02 1.98 1.80
N THR A 25 -0.74 1.80 2.10
CA THR A 25 -0.06 0.51 2.01
C THR A 25 -0.06 -0.20 3.36
N ARG A 26 -0.59 -1.42 3.40
CA ARG A 26 -0.76 -2.22 4.64
C ARG A 26 -0.34 -3.67 4.45
N MET A 27 0.91 -3.87 4.05
CA MET A 27 1.45 -5.17 3.63
C MET A 27 2.04 -6.01 4.77
N GLY A 28 2.32 -5.36 5.91
CA GLY A 28 3.09 -5.93 7.03
C GLY A 28 4.61 -5.86 6.82
N ALA A 29 5.37 -5.92 7.93
CA ALA A 29 6.82 -5.71 7.99
C ALA A 29 7.59 -6.54 6.95
N GLU A 30 7.32 -7.85 6.95
CA GLU A 30 8.00 -8.85 6.13
C GLU A 30 7.82 -8.62 4.62
N ASN A 31 6.66 -8.09 4.22
CA ASN A 31 6.30 -7.97 2.82
C ASN A 31 6.60 -6.59 2.25
N MET A 32 6.60 -5.54 3.08
CA MET A 32 6.64 -4.16 2.60
C MET A 32 7.91 -3.88 1.80
N ARG A 33 9.07 -4.30 2.31
CA ARG A 33 10.37 -4.07 1.65
C ARG A 33 10.47 -4.73 0.28
N VAL A 34 9.83 -5.88 0.12
CA VAL A 34 9.85 -6.65 -1.14
C VAL A 34 8.81 -6.08 -2.12
N LYS A 35 7.56 -5.88 -1.69
CA LYS A 35 6.43 -5.61 -2.60
C LYS A 35 6.26 -4.14 -2.96
N LEU A 36 6.44 -3.23 -2.01
CA LEU A 36 6.18 -1.79 -2.22
C LEU A 36 7.01 -1.17 -3.36
N PRO A 37 8.32 -1.46 -3.51
CA PRO A 37 9.12 -0.88 -4.59
C PRO A 37 8.57 -1.19 -5.99
N HIS A 38 7.97 -2.36 -6.20
CA HIS A 38 7.38 -2.71 -7.51
C HIS A 38 6.16 -1.86 -7.83
N LEU A 39 5.31 -1.56 -6.82
CA LEU A 39 4.15 -0.69 -7.00
C LEU A 39 4.58 0.76 -7.29
N ILE A 40 5.53 1.30 -6.51
CA ILE A 40 6.05 2.65 -6.71
C ILE A 40 6.63 2.80 -8.11
N ARG A 41 7.44 1.82 -8.57
CA ARG A 41 8.02 1.83 -9.92
C ARG A 41 6.95 1.85 -11.01
N ALA A 42 5.88 1.06 -10.87
CA ALA A 42 4.81 1.01 -11.86
C ALA A 42 4.03 2.34 -11.93
N VAL A 43 3.62 2.88 -10.77
CA VAL A 43 2.90 4.17 -10.69
C VAL A 43 3.75 5.31 -11.24
N ARG A 44 5.03 5.36 -10.86
CA ARG A 44 5.98 6.37 -11.38
C ARG A 44 6.22 6.21 -12.87
N GLY A 45 6.37 4.97 -13.36
CA GLY A 45 6.53 4.68 -14.78
C GLY A 45 5.31 5.07 -15.62
N ALA A 46 4.11 5.03 -15.04
CA ALA A 46 2.87 5.49 -15.65
C ALA A 46 2.67 7.02 -15.55
N GLY A 47 3.58 7.77 -14.93
CA GLY A 47 3.48 9.22 -14.78
C GLY A 47 2.38 9.69 -13.82
N GLN A 48 1.85 8.79 -12.99
CA GLN A 48 0.74 9.09 -12.09
C GLN A 48 1.21 9.76 -10.79
N VAL A 49 0.46 10.77 -10.34
CA VAL A 49 0.74 11.54 -9.13
C VAL A 49 -0.21 11.10 -8.02
N VAL A 50 0.38 10.58 -6.94
CA VAL A 50 -0.36 10.04 -5.78
C VAL A 50 0.37 10.38 -4.49
N THR A 51 -0.36 10.41 -3.39
CA THR A 51 0.20 10.45 -2.03
C THR A 51 0.37 9.04 -1.51
N TRP A 52 1.54 8.72 -0.94
CA TRP A 52 1.79 7.42 -0.32
C TRP A 52 1.66 7.52 1.20
N VAL A 53 0.91 6.61 1.81
CA VAL A 53 0.73 6.51 3.26
C VAL A 53 1.01 5.08 3.70
N SER A 54 1.77 4.92 4.78
CA SER A 54 1.97 3.63 5.43
C SER A 54 0.91 3.39 6.50
N ASP A 55 0.25 2.24 6.44
CA ASP A 55 -0.57 1.68 7.53
C ASP A 55 0.16 0.43 8.07
N PRO A 56 0.99 0.59 9.12
CA PRO A 56 1.76 -0.51 9.71
C PRO A 56 0.92 -1.41 10.63
N MET A 57 -0.37 -1.14 10.81
CA MET A 57 -1.18 -1.85 11.79
C MET A 57 -1.84 -3.08 11.18
N HIS A 58 -2.55 -2.88 10.07
CA HIS A 58 -3.47 -3.90 9.57
C HIS A 58 -2.77 -5.05 8.83
N GLY A 59 -1.51 -4.89 8.43
CA GLY A 59 -0.70 -5.96 7.84
C GLY A 59 0.03 -6.84 8.87
N ASN A 60 0.10 -6.40 10.14
CA ASN A 60 0.91 -7.00 11.20
C ASN A 60 0.06 -7.70 12.29
N THR A 61 -1.19 -8.05 11.99
CA THR A 61 -2.08 -8.70 12.97
C THR A 61 -1.78 -10.19 13.06
N ILE A 62 -1.53 -10.67 14.28
CA ILE A 62 -1.35 -12.09 14.62
C ILE A 62 -2.42 -12.54 15.62
N LYS A 63 -2.61 -13.86 15.75
CA LYS A 63 -3.48 -14.46 16.76
C LYS A 63 -2.63 -15.04 17.89
N ALA A 64 -2.83 -14.55 19.11
CA ALA A 64 -2.16 -15.07 20.30
C ALA A 64 -2.68 -16.49 20.63
N PRO A 65 -1.93 -17.29 21.42
CA PRO A 65 -2.38 -18.63 21.83
C PRO A 65 -3.75 -18.65 22.52
N CYS A 66 -4.09 -17.57 23.25
CA CYS A 66 -5.41 -17.39 23.89
C CYS A 66 -6.53 -16.99 22.91
N GLY A 67 -6.24 -16.86 21.62
CA GLY A 67 -7.19 -16.56 20.57
C GLY A 67 -7.43 -15.08 20.29
N LEU A 68 -6.88 -14.18 21.11
CA LEU A 68 -6.98 -12.73 20.91
C LEU A 68 -6.11 -12.26 19.73
N LYS A 69 -6.61 -11.28 18.98
CA LYS A 69 -5.83 -10.59 17.94
C LYS A 69 -4.92 -9.56 18.58
N THR A 70 -3.64 -9.62 18.26
CA THR A 70 -2.63 -8.65 18.74
C THR A 70 -1.71 -8.23 17.59
N ARG A 71 -0.92 -7.19 17.82
CA ARG A 71 0.04 -6.63 16.86
C ARG A 71 1.34 -6.34 17.61
N PRO A 72 2.48 -6.93 17.21
CA PRO A 72 3.78 -6.57 17.77
C PRO A 72 4.10 -5.11 17.44
N PHE A 73 4.64 -4.36 18.41
CA PHE A 73 5.01 -2.96 18.19
C PHE A 73 6.27 -2.81 17.32
N ASP A 74 7.19 -3.76 17.39
CA ASP A 74 8.46 -3.74 16.64
C ASP A 74 8.32 -4.19 15.18
N ALA A 75 7.09 -4.51 14.74
CA ALA A 75 6.76 -4.95 13.39
C ALA A 75 6.26 -3.81 12.48
#